data_AF-A0A140NSN4-F1
#
_entry.id   AF-A0A140NSN4-F1
#
_cell.length_a   1.000
_cell.length_b   1.000
_cell.length_c   1.000
_cell.angle_alpha   90.00
_cell.angle_beta   90.00
_cell.angle_gamma   90.00
#
_symmetry.space_group_name_H-M   'P 1'
#
loop_
_entity.id
_entity.type
_entity.pdbx_description
1 polymer ?
#
loop_
_entity_poly.entity_id
_entity_poly.type
_entity_poly.pdbx_seq_one_letter_code
_entity_poly.pdbx_strand_id
1 'polypeptide(L)'
;MEMLSYVSLIALIIAIILGFFRKTNVGIIAVAMAFFLGKYFGIKDKDIIKGFSSSLFLTMTGVSYLFGLLSANNTLENLSAKIVSLTGKNKILLPIIMFLLGALLCAVGPGAIPTLAIMPIIAVPIAVAAGYSPVMLAIIAQCGVMGARMSPLTPEGAVVIELMTNQGLDSNMLPIFLSHFLTGFLISVFAFIYYKG
;
A
#
# COMPACT_ATOMS: atom_id res chain seq x y z
N MET A 1 -2.71 -9.07 32.57
CA MET A 1 -2.41 -8.95 31.12
C MET A 1 -3.35 -7.98 30.42
N GLU A 2 -4.66 -8.00 30.69
CA GLU A 2 -5.61 -7.08 30.03
C GLU A 2 -5.30 -5.59 30.24
N MET A 3 -4.93 -5.17 31.46
CA MET A 3 -4.52 -3.78 31.73
C MET A 3 -3.35 -3.32 30.85
N LEU A 4 -2.36 -4.18 30.61
CA LEU A 4 -1.22 -3.88 29.74
C LEU A 4 -1.68 -3.66 28.29
N SER A 5 -2.63 -4.47 27.80
CA SER A 5 -3.18 -4.33 26.45
C SER A 5 -3.91 -3.00 26.26
N TYR A 6 -4.74 -2.57 27.22
CA TYR A 6 -5.43 -1.28 27.16
C TYR A 6 -4.44 -0.10 27.24
N VAL A 7 -3.47 -0.17 28.15
CA VAL A 7 -2.44 0.89 28.29
C VAL A 7 -1.57 0.97 27.05
N SER A 8 -1.23 -0.16 26.43
CA SER A 8 -0.47 -0.21 25.17
C SER A 8 -1.27 0.38 24.00
N LEU A 9 -2.58 0.12 23.95
CA LEU A 9 -3.46 0.70 22.94
C LEU A 9 -3.57 2.23 23.09
N ILE A 10 -3.74 2.72 24.33
CA ILE A 10 -3.76 4.16 24.62
C ILE A 10 -2.41 4.80 24.26
N ALA A 11 -1.30 4.15 24.61
CA ALA A 11 0.04 4.60 24.24
C ALA A 11 0.22 4.69 22.72
N LEU A 12 -0.30 3.72 21.96
CA LEU A 12 -0.27 3.76 20.50
C LEU A 12 -1.11 4.91 19.94
N ILE A 13 -2.31 5.16 20.47
CA ILE A 13 -3.15 6.30 20.08
C ILE A 13 -2.40 7.62 20.32
N ILE A 14 -1.76 7.76 21.49
CA ILE A 14 -0.95 8.93 21.82
C ILE A 14 0.24 9.06 20.85
N ALA A 15 0.92 7.96 20.50
CA ALA A 15 2.02 7.96 19.54
C ALA A 15 1.59 8.49 18.17
N ILE A 16 0.42 8.05 17.70
CA ILE A 16 -0.18 8.49 16.44
C ILE A 16 -0.47 9.99 16.50
N ILE A 17 -1.21 10.44 17.52
CA ILE A 17 -1.55 11.86 17.71
C ILE A 17 -0.26 12.70 17.74
N LEU A 18 0.71 12.32 18.56
CA LEU A 18 1.98 13.04 18.69
C LEU A 18 2.72 13.11 17.34
N GLY A 19 2.78 12.00 16.60
CA GLY A 19 3.44 11.97 15.29
C GLY A 19 2.77 12.87 14.26
N PHE A 20 1.43 12.93 14.23
CA PHE A 20 0.70 13.85 13.37
C PHE A 20 0.93 15.32 13.76
N PHE A 21 0.80 15.68 15.03
CA PHE A 21 0.95 17.07 15.50
C PHE A 21 2.39 17.57 15.40
N ARG A 22 3.37 16.71 15.72
CA ARG A 22 4.80 17.05 15.64
C ARG A 22 5.39 16.88 14.24
N LYS A 23 4.63 16.32 13.29
CA LYS A 23 5.10 15.96 11.93
C LYS A 23 6.35 15.08 11.97
N THR A 24 6.40 14.16 12.92
CA THR A 24 7.51 13.22 13.14
C THR A 24 7.07 11.80 12.80
N ASN A 25 8.04 10.92 12.53
CA ASN A 25 7.76 9.52 12.22
C ASN A 25 7.07 8.80 13.40
N VAL A 26 5.80 8.41 13.19
CA VAL A 26 4.97 7.72 14.20
C VAL A 26 5.62 6.41 14.65
N GLY A 27 6.29 5.69 13.75
CA GLY A 27 6.98 4.43 14.07
C GLY A 27 8.11 4.62 15.08
N ILE A 28 8.92 5.68 14.95
CA ILE A 28 9.99 6.00 15.90
C ILE A 28 9.40 6.28 17.29
N ILE A 29 8.31 7.06 17.35
CA ILE A 29 7.62 7.35 18.61
C ILE A 29 7.06 6.06 19.22
N ALA A 30 6.43 5.21 18.42
CA ALA A 30 5.86 3.94 18.88
C ALA A 30 6.92 3.00 19.44
N VAL A 31 8.09 2.89 18.80
CA VAL A 31 9.23 2.09 19.31
C VAL A 31 9.73 2.65 20.64
N ALA A 32 9.89 3.97 20.75
CA ALA A 32 10.30 4.60 22.01
C ALA A 32 9.28 4.36 23.13
N MET A 33 7.98 4.55 22.85
CA MET A 33 6.91 4.31 23.81
C MET A 33 6.83 2.83 24.22
N ALA A 34 7.00 1.89 23.29
CA ALA A 34 7.05 0.46 23.58
C ALA A 34 8.21 0.11 24.53
N PHE A 35 9.37 0.73 24.35
CA PHE A 35 10.52 0.55 25.26
C PHE A 35 10.23 1.05 26.68
N PHE A 36 9.76 2.28 26.82
CA PHE A 36 9.47 2.85 28.14
C PHE A 36 8.33 2.11 28.86
N LEU A 37 7.28 1.76 28.12
CA LEU A 37 6.13 1.03 28.65
C LEU A 37 6.51 -0.40 29.04
N GLY A 38 7.25 -1.12 28.18
CA GLY A 38 7.76 -2.45 28.50
C GLY A 38 8.64 -2.46 29.75
N LYS A 39 9.53 -1.47 29.88
CA LYS A 39 10.40 -1.33 31.07
C LYS A 39 9.60 -1.01 32.33
N TYR A 40 8.59 -0.13 32.25
CA TYR A 40 7.73 0.21 33.38
C TYR A 40 6.96 -1.02 33.92
N PHE A 41 6.51 -1.91 33.03
CA PHE A 41 5.84 -3.15 33.40
C PHE A 41 6.80 -4.34 33.68
N GLY A 42 8.12 -4.10 33.72
CA GLY A 42 9.11 -5.12 34.07
C GLY A 42 9.37 -6.18 32.98
N ILE A 43 9.03 -5.89 31.73
CA ILE A 43 9.35 -6.76 30.58
C ILE A 43 10.86 -6.70 30.34
N LYS A 44 11.50 -7.84 30.14
CA LYS A 44 12.94 -7.92 29.84
C LYS A 44 13.23 -7.23 28.51
N ASP A 45 14.35 -6.50 28.44
CA ASP A 45 14.78 -5.77 27.24
C ASP A 45 14.79 -6.66 25.98
N LYS A 46 15.24 -7.92 26.11
CA LYS A 46 15.25 -8.90 25.03
C LYS A 46 13.86 -9.18 24.46
N ASP A 47 12.83 -9.21 25.30
CA ASP A 47 11.46 -9.52 24.88
C ASP A 47 10.77 -8.29 24.28
N ILE A 48 11.12 -7.07 24.73
CA ILE A 48 10.70 -5.82 24.08
C ILE A 48 11.30 -5.75 22.66
N ILE A 49 12.60 -6.00 22.52
CA ILE A 49 13.31 -5.96 21.23
C ILE A 49 12.75 -7.01 20.26
N LYS A 50 12.43 -8.21 20.74
CA LYS A 50 11.78 -9.26 19.93
C LYS A 50 10.42 -8.84 19.37
N GLY A 51 9.72 -7.90 20.00
CA GLY A 51 8.48 -7.35 19.47
C GLY A 51 8.67 -6.57 18.16
N PHE A 52 9.91 -6.15 17.85
CA PHE A 52 10.24 -5.55 16.57
C PHE A 52 10.70 -6.60 15.56
N SER A 53 9.91 -6.78 14.50
CA SER A 53 10.26 -7.72 13.43
C SER A 53 11.36 -7.16 12.53
N SER A 54 12.59 -7.61 12.78
CA SER A 54 13.75 -7.23 11.97
C SER A 54 13.63 -7.71 10.53
N SER A 55 13.09 -8.92 10.32
CA SER A 55 12.89 -9.48 8.98
C SER A 55 11.89 -8.67 8.17
N LEU A 56 10.77 -8.29 8.80
CA LEU A 56 9.79 -7.41 8.16
C LEU A 56 10.45 -6.07 7.82
N PHE A 57 11.10 -5.41 8.78
CA PHE A 57 11.78 -4.14 8.55
C PHE A 57 12.76 -4.17 7.37
N LEU A 58 13.64 -5.19 7.31
CA LEU A 58 14.56 -5.35 6.19
C LEU A 58 13.83 -5.51 4.85
N THR A 59 12.77 -6.33 4.82
CA THR A 59 11.99 -6.57 3.60
C THR A 59 11.29 -5.29 3.12
N MET A 60 10.62 -4.55 4.02
CA MET A 60 9.95 -3.30 3.65
C MET A 60 10.94 -2.26 3.15
N THR A 61 12.08 -2.14 3.82
CA THR A 61 13.13 -1.17 3.47
C THR A 61 13.75 -1.51 2.12
N GLY A 62 14.07 -2.78 1.87
CA GLY A 62 14.66 -3.22 0.60
C GLY A 62 13.74 -2.98 -0.60
N VAL A 63 12.46 -3.37 -0.49
CA VAL A 63 11.46 -3.13 -1.55
C VAL A 63 11.25 -1.63 -1.75
N SER A 64 11.07 -0.87 -0.66
CA SER A 64 10.92 0.59 -0.73
C SER A 64 12.13 1.28 -1.39
N TYR A 65 13.34 0.81 -1.10
CA TYR A 65 14.58 1.35 -1.68
C TYR A 65 14.68 1.05 -3.18
N LEU A 66 14.46 -0.20 -3.60
CA LEU A 66 14.46 -0.60 -5.01
C LEU A 66 13.50 0.28 -5.81
N PHE A 67 12.26 0.41 -5.35
CA PHE A 67 11.27 1.21 -6.04
C PHE A 67 11.51 2.71 -5.93
N GLY A 68 12.13 3.18 -4.86
CA GLY A 68 12.64 4.55 -4.77
C GLY A 68 13.59 4.87 -5.93
N LEU A 69 14.50 3.94 -6.26
CA LEU A 69 15.39 4.08 -7.42
C LEU A 69 14.63 4.05 -8.75
N LEU A 70 13.65 3.15 -8.90
CA LEU A 70 12.83 3.05 -10.12
C LEU A 70 11.98 4.30 -10.37
N SER A 71 11.48 4.92 -9.30
CA SER A 71 10.75 6.19 -9.37
C SER A 71 11.70 7.36 -9.65
N ALA A 72 12.89 7.37 -9.05
CA ALA A 72 13.85 8.46 -9.22
C ALA A 72 14.45 8.55 -10.64
N ASN A 73 14.53 7.42 -11.35
CA ASN A 73 15.12 7.37 -12.70
C ASN A 73 14.08 7.28 -13.84
N ASN A 74 12.81 7.53 -13.54
CA ASN A 74 11.68 7.44 -14.49
C ASN A 74 11.43 6.06 -15.10
N THR A 75 11.93 4.97 -14.48
CA THR A 75 11.71 3.61 -15.02
C THR A 75 10.24 3.24 -15.01
N LEU A 76 9.51 3.61 -13.94
CA LEU A 76 8.09 3.31 -13.81
C LEU A 76 7.28 4.06 -14.88
N GLU A 77 7.61 5.32 -15.15
CA GLU A 77 7.02 6.18 -16.16
C GLU A 77 7.27 5.63 -17.56
N ASN A 78 8.52 5.25 -17.86
CA ASN A 78 8.91 4.68 -19.15
C ASN A 78 8.25 3.31 -19.41
N LEU A 79 8.19 2.46 -18.38
CA LEU A 79 7.51 1.17 -18.47
C LEU A 79 6.02 1.37 -18.74
N SER A 80 5.40 2.29 -18.00
CA SER A 80 3.99 2.62 -18.15
C SER A 80 3.67 3.18 -19.53
N ALA A 81 4.48 4.13 -20.02
CA ALA A 81 4.35 4.69 -21.37
C ALA A 81 4.49 3.60 -22.45
N LYS A 82 5.40 2.64 -22.26
CA LYS A 82 5.58 1.53 -23.19
C LYS A 82 4.39 0.58 -23.20
N ILE A 83 3.88 0.18 -22.02
CA ILE A 83 2.67 -0.64 -21.89
C ILE A 83 1.47 0.04 -22.58
N VAL A 84 1.32 1.34 -22.38
CA VAL A 84 0.23 2.12 -22.99
C VAL A 84 0.41 2.21 -24.51
N SER A 85 1.64 2.43 -25.00
CA SER A 85 1.92 2.48 -26.44
C SER A 85 1.59 1.18 -27.17
N LEU A 86 1.70 0.04 -26.49
CA LEU A 86 1.35 -1.28 -27.04
C LEU A 86 -0.17 -1.50 -27.16
N THR A 87 -0.98 -0.66 -26.51
CA THR A 87 -2.46 -0.77 -26.53
C THR A 87 -3.07 -0.35 -27.87
N GLY A 88 -2.31 0.35 -28.72
CA GLY A 88 -2.76 0.75 -30.05
C GLY A 88 -3.97 1.70 -30.03
N LYS A 89 -4.93 1.51 -30.96
CA LYS A 89 -6.10 2.38 -31.14
C LYS A 89 -7.35 1.98 -30.35
N ASN A 90 -7.32 0.85 -29.62
CA ASN A 90 -8.52 0.33 -28.99
C ASN A 90 -8.80 1.05 -27.65
N LYS A 91 -9.73 2.02 -27.70
CA LYS A 91 -10.09 2.87 -26.56
C LYS A 91 -10.60 2.08 -25.35
N ILE A 92 -11.32 0.98 -25.57
CA ILE A 92 -11.95 0.17 -24.50
C ILE A 92 -10.92 -0.61 -23.67
N LEU A 93 -9.75 -0.94 -24.23
CA LEU A 93 -8.70 -1.63 -23.46
C LEU A 93 -7.99 -0.71 -22.45
N LEU A 94 -8.07 0.61 -22.65
CA LEU A 94 -7.28 1.56 -21.89
C LEU A 94 -7.62 1.56 -20.39
N PRO A 95 -8.89 1.58 -19.95
CA PRO A 95 -9.22 1.51 -18.52
C PRO A 95 -8.81 0.19 -17.89
N ILE A 96 -8.96 -0.93 -18.61
CA ILE A 96 -8.57 -2.26 -18.13
C ILE A 96 -7.05 -2.29 -17.88
N ILE A 97 -6.27 -1.79 -18.84
CA ILE A 97 -4.81 -1.72 -18.71
C ILE A 97 -4.41 -0.80 -17.58
N MET A 98 -5.08 0.35 -17.40
CA MET A 98 -4.76 1.27 -16.31
C MET A 98 -5.06 0.68 -14.93
N PHE A 99 -6.16 -0.07 -14.81
CA PHE A 99 -6.46 -0.84 -13.60
C PHE A 99 -5.37 -1.90 -13.34
N LEU A 100 -5.05 -2.73 -14.34
CA LEU A 100 -4.05 -3.79 -14.20
C LEU A 100 -2.64 -3.23 -13.95
N LEU A 101 -2.30 -2.11 -14.55
CA LEU A 101 -1.02 -1.42 -14.32
C LEU A 101 -0.92 -0.92 -12.89
N GLY A 102 -1.97 -0.26 -12.38
CA GLY A 102 -2.02 0.16 -10.97
C GLY A 102 -1.95 -1.02 -10.01
N ALA A 103 -2.65 -2.11 -10.35
CA ALA A 103 -2.62 -3.35 -9.57
C ALA A 103 -1.23 -3.99 -9.56
N LEU A 104 -0.59 -4.12 -10.72
CA LEU A 104 0.74 -4.72 -10.86
C LEU A 104 1.81 -3.90 -10.14
N LEU A 105 1.82 -2.59 -10.38
CA LEU A 105 2.76 -1.66 -9.76
C LEU A 105 2.54 -1.50 -8.25
N CYS A 106 1.35 -1.82 -7.73
CA CYS A 106 1.14 -1.92 -6.30
C CYS A 106 1.58 -3.27 -5.76
N ALA A 107 1.09 -4.36 -6.37
CA ALA A 107 1.30 -5.73 -5.91
C ALA A 107 2.77 -6.12 -5.82
N VAL A 108 3.55 -5.82 -6.87
CA VAL A 108 4.99 -6.14 -6.97
C VAL A 108 5.85 -5.00 -6.42
N GLY A 109 5.18 -3.91 -6.04
CA GLY A 109 5.69 -2.56 -5.94
C GLY A 109 6.25 -2.12 -4.60
N PRO A 110 6.33 -0.79 -4.43
CA PRO A 110 6.61 -0.15 -3.15
C PRO A 110 5.40 -0.12 -2.19
N GLY A 111 4.33 -0.86 -2.49
CA GLY A 111 3.05 -0.77 -1.79
C GLY A 111 2.14 0.32 -2.36
N ALA A 112 1.04 0.61 -1.65
CA ALA A 112 0.02 1.48 -2.23
C ALA A 112 0.43 2.96 -2.26
N ILE A 113 1.06 3.47 -1.20
CA ILE A 113 1.28 4.91 -0.99
C ILE A 113 2.02 5.58 -2.18
N PRO A 114 3.22 5.11 -2.57
CA PRO A 114 3.94 5.63 -3.74
C PRO A 114 3.19 5.39 -5.05
N THR A 115 2.59 4.21 -5.24
CA THR A 115 1.87 3.90 -6.48
C THR A 115 0.64 4.80 -6.66
N LEU A 116 -0.06 5.16 -5.58
CA LEU A 116 -1.15 6.13 -5.62
C LEU A 116 -0.69 7.53 -6.06
N ALA A 117 0.56 7.93 -5.79
CA ALA A 117 1.09 9.22 -6.23
C ALA A 117 1.47 9.22 -7.72
N ILE A 118 2.00 8.12 -8.23
CA ILE A 118 2.49 8.01 -9.62
C ILE A 118 1.35 7.78 -10.61
N MET A 119 0.36 6.95 -10.26
CA MET A 119 -0.68 6.54 -11.21
C MET A 119 -1.49 7.70 -11.83
N PRO A 120 -1.87 8.78 -11.10
CA PRO A 120 -2.57 9.90 -11.70
C PRO A 120 -1.70 10.69 -12.69
N ILE A 121 -0.39 10.81 -12.43
CA ILE A 121 0.58 11.49 -13.30
C ILE A 121 0.64 10.77 -14.66
N ILE A 122 0.54 9.45 -14.65
CA ILE A 122 0.48 8.62 -15.86
C ILE A 122 -0.91 8.67 -16.50
N ALA A 123 -1.97 8.45 -15.71
CA ALA A 123 -3.34 8.28 -16.20
C ALA A 123 -3.91 9.54 -16.86
N VAL A 124 -3.65 10.72 -16.31
CA VAL A 124 -4.27 11.97 -16.76
C VAL A 124 -3.85 12.35 -18.19
N PRO A 125 -2.56 12.45 -18.54
CA PRO A 125 -2.14 12.76 -19.92
C PRO A 125 -2.66 11.75 -20.95
N ILE A 126 -2.68 10.47 -20.57
CA ILE A 126 -3.17 9.38 -21.42
C ILE A 126 -4.66 9.52 -21.69
N ALA A 127 -5.45 9.83 -20.65
CA ALA A 127 -6.88 10.05 -20.79
C ALA A 127 -7.18 11.21 -21.75
N VAL A 128 -6.47 12.33 -21.59
CA VAL A 128 -6.60 13.51 -22.48
C VAL A 128 -6.30 13.12 -23.93
N ALA A 129 -5.20 12.41 -24.17
CA ALA A 129 -4.82 11.99 -25.52
C ALA A 129 -5.81 10.99 -26.16
N ALA A 130 -6.43 10.12 -25.35
CA ALA A 130 -7.41 9.13 -25.81
C ALA A 130 -8.84 9.68 -25.98
N GLY A 131 -9.11 10.87 -25.44
CA GLY A 131 -10.44 11.49 -25.40
C GLY A 131 -11.33 10.96 -24.27
N TYR A 132 -10.75 10.42 -23.21
CA TYR A 132 -11.43 10.00 -21.98
C TYR A 132 -11.42 11.10 -20.92
N SER A 133 -12.36 11.01 -19.96
CA SER A 133 -12.30 11.82 -18.74
C SER A 133 -11.01 11.53 -17.96
N PRO A 134 -10.15 12.54 -17.68
CA PRO A 134 -8.94 12.33 -16.89
C PRO A 134 -9.22 11.84 -15.48
N VAL A 135 -10.34 12.29 -14.89
CA VAL A 135 -10.78 11.86 -13.56
C VAL A 135 -11.16 10.39 -13.58
N MET A 136 -11.87 9.94 -14.61
CA MET A 136 -12.27 8.53 -14.75
C MET A 136 -11.05 7.61 -14.79
N LEU A 137 -10.10 7.88 -15.68
CA LEU A 137 -8.95 7.00 -15.87
C LEU A 137 -8.02 7.00 -14.65
N ALA A 138 -7.87 8.16 -13.99
CA ALA A 138 -7.15 8.26 -12.72
C ALA A 138 -7.83 7.43 -11.62
N ILE A 139 -9.16 7.50 -11.45
CA ILE A 139 -9.89 6.69 -10.46
C ILE A 139 -9.72 5.20 -10.75
N ILE A 140 -9.85 4.78 -12.01
CA ILE A 140 -9.72 3.37 -12.41
C ILE A 140 -8.30 2.86 -12.10
N ALA A 141 -7.27 3.64 -12.41
CA ALA A 141 -5.90 3.33 -12.03
C ALA A 141 -5.73 3.19 -10.51
N GLN A 142 -6.29 4.11 -9.73
CA GLN A 142 -6.26 4.07 -8.26
C GLN A 142 -7.01 2.86 -7.70
N CYS A 143 -8.11 2.45 -8.31
CA CYS A 143 -8.84 1.23 -7.95
C CYS A 143 -7.97 -0.02 -8.13
N GLY A 144 -7.14 -0.05 -9.18
CA GLY A 144 -6.14 -1.11 -9.37
C GLY A 144 -5.15 -1.16 -8.21
N VAL A 145 -4.59 -0.01 -7.83
CA VAL A 145 -3.66 0.12 -6.70
C VAL A 145 -4.31 -0.35 -5.40
N MET A 146 -5.52 0.12 -5.10
CA MET A 146 -6.25 -0.26 -3.88
C MET A 146 -6.65 -1.74 -3.88
N GLY A 147 -7.03 -2.28 -5.04
CA GLY A 147 -7.37 -3.68 -5.19
C GLY A 147 -6.19 -4.62 -4.93
N ALA A 148 -4.98 -4.19 -5.29
CA ALA A 148 -3.76 -4.96 -5.11
C ALA A 148 -2.98 -4.65 -3.82
N ARG A 149 -3.45 -3.71 -3.00
CA ARG A 149 -2.80 -3.27 -1.75
C ARG A 149 -2.49 -4.43 -0.80
N MET A 150 -3.38 -5.41 -0.75
CA MET A 150 -3.26 -6.62 0.08
C MET A 150 -2.61 -7.76 -0.71
N SER A 151 -1.66 -7.49 -1.59
CA SER A 151 -0.82 -8.54 -2.16
C SER A 151 0.15 -9.06 -1.10
N PRO A 152 0.43 -10.38 -1.02
CA PRO A 152 1.43 -10.91 -0.08
C PRO A 152 2.83 -10.31 -0.25
N LEU A 153 3.08 -9.72 -1.42
CA LEU A 153 4.36 -9.10 -1.78
C LEU A 153 4.45 -7.63 -1.34
N THR A 154 3.34 -6.99 -0.96
CA THR A 154 3.36 -5.59 -0.54
C THR A 154 3.84 -5.47 0.90
N PRO A 155 4.39 -4.30 1.27
CA PRO A 155 4.73 -4.02 2.64
C PRO A 155 3.58 -4.21 3.63
N GLU A 156 2.40 -3.73 3.25
CA GLU A 156 1.21 -3.82 4.08
C GLU A 156 0.71 -5.28 4.20
N GLY A 157 0.80 -6.06 3.13
CA GLY A 157 0.46 -7.48 3.15
C GLY A 157 1.38 -8.30 4.05
N ALA A 158 2.69 -8.03 4.02
CA ALA A 158 3.66 -8.72 4.87
C ALA A 158 3.40 -8.49 6.36
N VAL A 159 3.06 -7.26 6.75
CA VAL A 159 2.68 -6.92 8.14
C VAL A 159 1.44 -7.72 8.56
N VAL A 160 0.42 -7.78 7.71
CA VAL A 160 -0.83 -8.50 8.02
C VAL A 160 -0.57 -9.99 8.18
N ILE A 161 0.21 -10.61 7.28
CA ILE A 161 0.59 -12.02 7.36
C ILE A 161 1.30 -12.31 8.68
N GLU A 162 2.30 -11.51 9.03
CA GLU A 162 3.05 -11.69 10.27
C GLU A 162 2.15 -11.60 11.52
N LEU A 163 1.26 -10.62 11.56
CA LEU A 163 0.31 -10.47 12.67
C LEU A 163 -0.65 -11.65 12.77
N MET A 164 -1.16 -12.15 11.64
CA MET A 164 -2.05 -13.31 11.60
C MET A 164 -1.33 -14.58 12.08
N THR A 165 -0.12 -14.83 11.59
CA THR A 165 0.70 -15.97 12.02
C THR A 165 0.99 -15.93 13.52
N ASN A 166 1.37 -14.76 14.05
CA ASN A 166 1.66 -14.58 15.47
C ASN A 166 0.43 -14.78 16.37
N GLN A 167 -0.78 -14.58 15.84
CA GLN A 167 -2.04 -14.81 16.55
C GLN A 167 -2.59 -16.23 16.38
N GLY A 168 -1.91 -17.11 15.63
CA GLY A 168 -2.37 -18.46 15.33
C GLY A 168 -3.57 -18.50 14.37
N LEU A 169 -3.79 -17.43 13.59
CA LEU A 169 -4.81 -17.36 12.56
C LEU A 169 -4.29 -17.92 11.23
N ASP A 170 -5.20 -18.35 10.34
CA ASP A 170 -4.84 -18.76 8.98
C ASP A 170 -4.24 -17.57 8.22
N SER A 171 -2.92 -17.60 8.00
CA SER A 171 -2.18 -16.53 7.32
C SER A 171 -2.31 -16.58 5.79
N ASN A 172 -3.26 -17.35 5.27
CA ASN A 172 -3.62 -17.31 3.86
C ASN A 172 -4.22 -15.95 3.49
N MET A 173 -3.43 -15.12 2.82
CA MET A 173 -3.82 -13.78 2.42
C MET A 173 -4.66 -13.71 1.14
N LEU A 174 -4.80 -14.83 0.43
CA LEU A 174 -5.52 -14.89 -0.85
C LEU A 174 -6.98 -14.42 -0.75
N PRO A 175 -7.78 -14.79 0.26
CA PRO A 175 -9.17 -14.31 0.39
C PRO A 175 -9.26 -12.80 0.59
N ILE A 176 -8.35 -12.23 1.40
CA ILE A 176 -8.30 -10.78 1.68
C ILE A 176 -7.90 -10.02 0.41
N PHE A 177 -6.88 -10.53 -0.29
CA PHE A 177 -6.42 -10.00 -1.57
C PHE A 177 -7.54 -10.01 -2.62
N LEU A 178 -8.17 -11.18 -2.83
CA LEU A 178 -9.25 -11.31 -3.82
C LEU A 178 -10.44 -10.42 -3.49
N SER A 179 -10.80 -10.27 -2.21
CA SER A 179 -11.87 -9.37 -1.79
C SER A 179 -11.55 -7.92 -2.15
N HIS A 180 -10.33 -7.46 -1.84
CA HIS A 180 -9.89 -6.11 -2.21
C HIS A 180 -9.85 -5.93 -3.72
N PHE A 181 -9.29 -6.90 -4.45
CA PHE A 181 -9.19 -6.86 -5.89
C PHE A 181 -10.56 -6.79 -6.55
N LEU A 182 -11.52 -7.60 -6.06
CA LEU A 182 -12.90 -7.59 -6.52
C LEU A 182 -13.59 -6.26 -6.21
N THR A 183 -13.45 -5.73 -5.00
CA THR A 183 -14.02 -4.41 -4.65
C THR A 183 -13.43 -3.31 -5.53
N GLY A 184 -12.11 -3.28 -5.72
CA GLY A 184 -11.45 -2.34 -6.61
C GLY A 184 -11.95 -2.46 -8.05
N PHE A 185 -12.09 -3.69 -8.55
CA PHE A 185 -12.62 -3.95 -9.88
C PHE A 185 -14.06 -3.44 -10.03
N LEU A 186 -14.94 -3.73 -9.07
CA LEU A 186 -16.34 -3.26 -9.09
C LEU A 186 -16.43 -1.73 -9.08
N ILE A 187 -15.63 -1.06 -8.25
CA ILE A 187 -15.58 0.41 -8.22
C ILE A 187 -15.05 0.96 -9.55
N SER A 188 -14.06 0.29 -10.16
CA SER A 188 -13.53 0.70 -11.47
C SER A 188 -14.58 0.59 -12.59
N VAL A 189 -15.40 -0.46 -12.58
CA VAL A 189 -16.53 -0.63 -13.52
C VAL A 189 -17.59 0.43 -13.29
N PHE A 190 -17.91 0.72 -12.03
CA PHE A 190 -18.84 1.81 -11.70
C PHE A 190 -18.32 3.17 -12.20
N ALA A 191 -17.04 3.47 -11.99
CA ALA A 191 -16.41 4.69 -12.47
C ALA A 191 -16.47 4.80 -14.00
N PHE A 192 -16.18 3.70 -14.71
CA PHE A 192 -16.27 3.64 -16.17
C PHE A 192 -17.68 4.00 -16.67
N ILE A 193 -18.71 3.34 -16.12
CA ILE A 193 -20.11 3.59 -16.48
C ILE A 193 -20.55 5.03 -16.14
N TYR A 194 -20.22 5.51 -14.93
CA TYR A 194 -20.63 6.83 -14.44
C TYR A 194 -20.10 7.98 -15.32
N TYR A 195 -18.84 7.87 -15.75
CA TYR A 195 -18.20 8.87 -16.61
C TYR A 195 -18.50 8.67 -18.11
N LYS A 196 -19.38 7.71 -18.46
CA LYS A 196 -19.76 7.39 -19.84
C LYS A 196 -18.55 7.08 -20.73
N GLY A 197 -17.54 6.44 -20.14
CA GLY A 197 -16.39 5.89 -20.84
C GLY A 197 -16.69 4.52 -21.41
#